data_AF-A0A512ME12-F1
#
_entry.id   AF-A0A512ME12-F1
#
_cell.length_a   1.000
_cell.length_b   1.000
_cell.length_c   1.000
_cell.angle_alpha   90.00
_cell.angle_beta   90.00
_cell.angle_gamma   90.00
#
_symmetry.space_group_name_H-M   'P 1'
#
loop_
_entity.id
_entity.type
_entity.pdbx_description
1 polymer ?
#
loop_
_entity_poly.entity_id
_entity_poly.type
_entity_poly.pdbx_seq_one_letter_code
_entity_poly.pdbx_strand_id
1 'polypeptide(L)'
;MFSASTIGSGSNEISPIMTQTQREALFDLLSLSIYADAHVSLAEEDLLKQAFVKKGWKSEYPKNLFIDESFARAREAADSDEAMFDYLNERAALFTSKGVQQEACDILKAILEVDGETAEENEFYSLFVQALPMLK
;
A
#
# COMPACT_ATOMS: atom_id res chain seq x y z
N MET A 1 -40.42 -20.06 -30.14
CA MET A 1 -40.86 -20.05 -28.73
C MET A 1 -39.86 -20.83 -27.90
N PHE A 2 -39.52 -20.27 -26.75
CA PHE A 2 -38.62 -20.76 -25.68
C PHE A 2 -37.11 -20.58 -25.90
N SER A 3 -36.64 -19.47 -25.32
CA SER A 3 -35.29 -19.22 -24.84
C SER A 3 -34.79 -20.34 -23.92
N ALA A 4 -33.50 -20.61 -24.00
CA ALA A 4 -32.70 -21.00 -22.84
C ALA A 4 -31.43 -20.15 -22.85
N SER A 5 -31.41 -19.15 -21.96
CA SER A 5 -30.18 -18.54 -21.43
C SER A 5 -29.40 -19.59 -20.62
N THR A 6 -28.27 -19.13 -20.05
CA THR A 6 -27.40 -19.76 -19.03
C THR A 6 -26.25 -20.54 -19.70
N ILE A 7 -24.96 -20.25 -19.51
CA ILE A 7 -24.23 -19.53 -18.45
C ILE A 7 -22.98 -18.89 -19.10
N GLY A 8 -22.76 -17.61 -18.85
CA GLY A 8 -21.47 -16.98 -19.10
C GLY A 8 -20.44 -17.56 -18.16
N SER A 9 -19.55 -18.41 -18.69
CA SER A 9 -18.30 -18.76 -18.02
C SER A 9 -17.27 -17.67 -18.38
N GLY A 10 -17.50 -16.47 -17.84
CA GLY A 10 -16.51 -15.41 -17.80
C GLY A 10 -15.78 -15.57 -16.49
N SER A 11 -14.58 -16.15 -16.55
CA SER A 11 -13.60 -16.19 -15.48
C SER A 11 -13.61 -14.86 -14.75
N ASN A 12 -14.04 -14.85 -13.48
CA ASN A 12 -13.88 -13.71 -12.61
C ASN A 12 -12.40 -13.67 -12.21
N GLU A 13 -11.53 -13.39 -13.20
CA GLU A 13 -10.20 -12.88 -12.91
C GLU A 13 -10.44 -11.54 -12.25
N ILE A 14 -10.46 -11.53 -10.91
CA ILE A 14 -10.34 -10.31 -10.13
C ILE A 14 -8.98 -9.75 -10.54
N SER A 15 -8.98 -8.90 -11.57
CA SER A 15 -7.85 -8.05 -11.86
C SER A 15 -7.52 -7.37 -10.53
N PRO A 16 -6.28 -7.46 -10.03
CA PRO A 16 -5.94 -6.79 -8.79
C PRO A 16 -6.36 -5.33 -8.95
N ILE A 17 -7.23 -4.86 -8.06
CA ILE A 17 -7.86 -3.54 -8.11
C ILE A 17 -6.77 -2.45 -8.26
N MET A 18 -5.59 -2.70 -7.67
CA MET A 18 -4.38 -1.91 -7.87
C MET A 18 -3.55 -2.31 -9.09
N THR A 19 -3.03 -1.31 -9.79
CA THR A 19 -1.92 -1.44 -10.76
C THR A 19 -0.59 -1.76 -10.06
N GLN A 20 0.45 -2.11 -10.82
CA GLN A 20 1.79 -2.36 -10.28
C GLN A 20 2.38 -1.10 -9.62
N THR A 21 2.26 0.06 -10.28
CA THR A 21 2.69 1.36 -9.74
C THR A 21 1.99 1.70 -8.42
N GLN A 22 0.69 1.40 -8.30
CA GLN A 22 -0.04 1.62 -7.06
C GLN A 22 0.38 0.65 -5.95
N ARG A 23 0.73 -0.60 -6.28
CA ARG A 23 1.29 -1.53 -5.31
C ARG A 23 2.65 -1.06 -4.81
N GLU A 24 3.51 -0.60 -5.72
CA GLU A 24 4.81 -0.03 -5.39
C GLU A 24 4.66 1.19 -4.48
N ALA A 25 3.73 2.10 -4.79
CA ALA A 25 3.42 3.25 -3.94
C ALA A 25 2.91 2.86 -2.55
N LEU A 26 2.07 1.82 -2.45
CA LEU A 26 1.61 1.30 -1.16
C LEU A 26 2.77 0.73 -0.35
N PHE A 27 3.70 0.03 -0.99
CA PHE A 27 4.89 -0.48 -0.33
C PHE A 27 5.84 0.62 0.11
N ASP A 28 6.02 1.66 -0.71
CA ASP A 28 6.77 2.87 -0.33
C ASP A 28 6.18 3.50 0.94
N LEU A 29 4.85 3.62 1.03
CA LEU A 29 4.16 4.18 2.20
C LEU A 29 4.25 3.30 3.44
N LEU A 30 4.13 1.99 3.27
CA LEU A 30 4.34 1.04 4.36
C LEU A 30 5.79 1.01 4.82
N SER A 31 6.75 1.25 3.93
CA SER A 31 8.16 1.40 4.30
C SER A 31 8.41 2.72 5.05
N LEU A 32 7.65 3.77 4.72
CA LEU A 32 7.71 5.06 5.38
C LEU A 32 7.12 5.03 6.80
N SER A 33 6.03 4.30 7.03
CA SER A 33 5.40 4.20 8.35
C SER A 33 6.35 3.65 9.42
N ILE A 34 7.26 2.76 9.02
CA ILE A 34 8.35 2.20 9.86
C ILE A 34 9.22 3.27 10.49
N TYR A 35 9.44 4.36 9.75
CA TYR A 35 10.26 5.46 10.21
C TYR A 35 9.46 6.49 11.02
N ALA A 36 8.12 6.41 11.01
CA ALA A 36 7.27 7.29 11.82
C ALA A 36 7.31 6.88 13.31
N ASP A 37 7.38 5.59 13.63
CA ASP A 37 7.46 5.09 15.01
C ASP A 37 8.86 4.51 15.37
N ALA A 38 9.78 4.46 14.39
CA ALA A 38 11.11 3.86 14.48
C ALA A 38 11.12 2.38 14.88
N HIS A 39 10.01 1.66 14.66
CA HIS A 39 9.88 0.25 14.95
C HIS A 39 9.19 -0.46 13.79
N VAL A 40 9.77 -1.58 13.35
CA VAL A 40 9.00 -2.59 12.63
C VAL A 40 9.31 -3.92 13.27
N SER A 41 8.27 -4.63 13.68
CA SER A 41 8.46 -5.99 14.12
C SER A 41 8.73 -6.90 12.93
N LEU A 42 9.42 -8.00 13.21
CA LEU A 42 9.64 -9.06 12.21
C LEU A 42 8.31 -9.60 11.65
N ALA A 43 7.22 -9.50 12.42
CA ALA A 43 5.90 -9.94 11.98
C ALA A 43 5.32 -9.00 10.92
N GLU A 44 5.43 -7.69 11.12
CA GLU A 44 5.01 -6.69 10.14
C GLU A 44 5.86 -6.75 8.87
N GLU A 45 7.18 -6.89 9.00
CA GLU A 45 8.08 -7.03 7.85
C GLU A 45 7.75 -8.29 7.01
N ASP A 46 7.45 -9.40 7.68
CA ASP A 46 7.03 -10.64 7.00
C ASP A 46 5.64 -10.49 6.37
N LEU A 47 4.69 -9.82 7.03
CA LEU A 47 3.35 -9.56 6.47
C LEU A 47 3.39 -8.61 5.30
N LEU A 48 4.22 -7.57 5.36
CA LEU A 48 4.53 -6.66 4.26
C LEU A 48 5.04 -7.44 3.05
N LYS A 49 6.08 -8.25 3.25
CA LYS A 49 6.65 -9.10 2.18
C LYS A 49 5.62 -10.08 1.65
N GLN A 50 4.80 -10.69 2.51
CA GLN A 50 3.77 -11.65 2.10
C GLN A 50 2.61 -11.00 1.34
N ALA A 51 2.11 -9.86 1.80
CA ALA A 51 1.08 -9.07 1.11
C ALA A 51 1.56 -8.67 -0.30
N PHE A 52 2.84 -8.34 -0.40
CA PHE A 52 3.50 -7.99 -1.65
C PHE A 52 3.74 -9.20 -2.58
N VAL A 53 4.11 -10.36 -2.02
CA VAL A 53 4.28 -11.63 -2.76
C VAL A 53 2.94 -12.15 -3.29
N LYS A 54 1.89 -12.10 -2.47
CA LYS A 54 0.60 -12.73 -2.76
C LYS A 54 -0.21 -11.99 -3.83
N LYS A 55 0.00 -10.67 -4.00
CA LYS A 55 -0.71 -9.85 -5.00
C LYS A 55 -0.12 -9.90 -6.41
N GLY A 56 0.86 -10.77 -6.65
CA GLY A 56 1.39 -11.08 -7.98
C GLY A 56 2.19 -9.93 -8.57
N TRP A 57 3.48 -9.87 -8.23
CA TRP A 57 4.44 -8.91 -8.82
C TRP A 57 4.44 -9.04 -10.35
N LYS A 58 4.17 -7.93 -11.06
CA LYS A 58 4.09 -7.89 -12.54
C LYS A 58 5.11 -6.94 -13.17
N SER A 59 6.25 -6.72 -12.50
CA SER A 59 7.34 -5.90 -13.03
C SER A 59 8.52 -6.79 -13.47
N GLU A 60 9.17 -6.42 -14.57
CA GLU A 60 10.46 -6.99 -14.98
C GLU A 60 11.59 -6.57 -14.02
N TYR A 61 11.33 -5.52 -13.22
CA TYR A 61 12.25 -5.07 -12.19
C TYR A 61 12.33 -6.09 -11.04
N PRO A 62 13.53 -6.47 -10.56
CA PRO A 62 13.66 -7.43 -9.48
C PRO A 62 13.00 -6.93 -8.20
N LYS A 63 12.03 -7.69 -7.70
CA LYS A 63 11.27 -7.34 -6.49
C LYS A 63 12.14 -7.08 -5.27
N ASN A 64 13.17 -7.90 -5.03
CA ASN A 64 14.05 -7.70 -3.87
C ASN A 64 14.82 -6.38 -3.95
N LEU A 65 15.24 -6.01 -5.17
CA LEU A 65 15.90 -4.73 -5.39
C LEU A 65 14.92 -3.56 -5.15
N PHE A 66 13.67 -3.69 -5.60
CA PHE A 66 12.64 -2.70 -5.28
C PHE A 66 12.43 -2.54 -3.77
N ILE A 67 12.38 -3.65 -3.04
CA ILE A 67 12.20 -3.64 -1.59
C ILE A 67 13.35 -2.86 -0.94
N ASP A 68 14.60 -3.21 -1.25
CA ASP A 68 15.79 -2.55 -0.70
C ASP A 68 15.80 -1.04 -1.00
N GLU A 69 15.45 -0.65 -2.23
CA GLU A 69 15.38 0.75 -2.63
C GLU A 69 14.21 1.50 -1.99
N SER A 70 13.08 0.83 -1.74
CA SER A 70 11.94 1.42 -1.03
C SER A 70 12.32 1.78 0.40
N PHE A 71 13.02 0.90 1.10
CA PHE A 71 13.56 1.21 2.42
C PHE A 71 14.56 2.37 2.38
N ALA A 72 15.42 2.43 1.35
CA ALA A 72 16.34 3.55 1.19
C ALA A 72 15.61 4.89 0.97
N ARG A 73 14.60 4.93 0.09
CA ARG A 73 13.76 6.12 -0.13
C ARG A 73 12.99 6.53 1.11
N ALA A 74 12.41 5.56 1.82
CA ALA A 74 11.68 5.81 3.06
C ALA A 74 12.58 6.42 4.14
N ARG A 75 13.82 5.91 4.26
CA ARG A 75 14.83 6.47 5.16
C ARG A 75 15.16 7.92 4.83
N GLU A 76 15.39 8.22 3.56
CA GLU A 76 15.69 9.58 3.09
C GLU A 76 14.51 10.53 3.32
N ALA A 77 13.28 10.08 3.03
CA ALA A 77 12.07 10.85 3.31
C ALA A 77 11.86 11.10 4.81
N ALA A 78 12.32 10.20 5.68
CA ALA A 78 12.23 10.36 7.12
C ALA A 78 13.27 11.31 7.74
N ASP A 79 14.18 11.90 6.95
CA ASP A 79 15.19 12.83 7.47
C ASP A 79 14.59 14.15 7.99
N SER A 80 13.35 14.50 7.58
CA SER A 80 12.59 15.63 8.14
C SER A 80 11.08 15.45 7.98
N ASP A 81 10.30 16.10 8.85
CA ASP A 81 8.83 16.09 8.77
C ASP A 81 8.30 16.62 7.43
N GLU A 82 8.98 17.62 6.86
CA GLU A 82 8.65 18.19 5.53
C GLU A 82 8.86 17.16 4.42
N ALA A 83 10.00 16.48 4.41
CA ALA A 83 10.32 15.46 3.40
C ALA A 83 9.38 14.24 3.52
N MET A 84 9.05 13.84 4.76
CA MET A 84 8.13 12.75 5.02
C MET A 84 6.73 13.09 4.50
N PHE A 85 6.26 14.31 4.79
CA PHE A 85 4.95 14.77 4.33
C PHE A 85 4.89 14.88 2.81
N ASP A 86 5.92 15.43 2.15
CA ASP A 86 5.97 15.53 0.69
C ASP A 86 5.97 14.15 0.02
N TYR A 87 6.79 13.22 0.53
CA TYR A 87 6.85 11.86 0.00
C TYR A 87 5.51 11.12 0.19
N LEU A 88 4.89 11.24 1.36
CA LEU A 88 3.56 10.67 1.64
C LEU A 88 2.53 11.18 0.63
N ASN A 89 2.48 12.50 0.39
CA ASN A 89 1.53 13.10 -0.56
C ASN A 89 1.80 12.66 -2.00
N GLU A 90 3.07 12.59 -2.42
CA GLU A 90 3.46 12.10 -3.75
C GLU A 90 2.95 10.69 -4.00
N ARG A 91 3.17 9.77 -3.05
CA ARG A 91 2.72 8.37 -3.18
C ARG A 91 1.20 8.25 -3.10
N ALA A 92 0.57 9.00 -2.20
CA ALA A 92 -0.88 9.02 -2.04
C ALA A 92 -1.62 9.47 -3.32
N ALA A 93 -1.03 10.38 -4.10
CA ALA A 93 -1.59 10.87 -5.36
C ALA A 93 -1.76 9.77 -6.44
N LEU A 94 -1.04 8.65 -6.33
CA LEU A 94 -1.12 7.54 -7.28
C LEU A 94 -2.39 6.68 -7.10
N PHE A 95 -3.09 6.82 -5.98
CA PHE A 95 -4.37 6.15 -5.74
C PHE A 95 -5.52 6.98 -6.32
N THR A 96 -5.83 6.76 -7.60
CA THR A 96 -6.69 7.67 -8.39
C THR A 96 -8.19 7.37 -8.35
N SER A 97 -8.62 6.27 -7.72
CA SER A 97 -10.03 5.90 -7.63
C SER A 97 -10.44 5.55 -6.20
N LYS A 98 -11.72 5.76 -5.87
CA LYS A 98 -12.25 5.46 -4.53
C LYS A 98 -12.05 4.00 -4.12
N GLY A 99 -12.22 3.05 -5.04
CA GLY A 99 -12.01 1.62 -4.75
C GLY A 99 -10.55 1.31 -4.43
N VAL A 100 -9.62 1.92 -5.17
CA VAL A 100 -8.18 1.79 -4.92
C VAL A 100 -7.76 2.46 -3.62
N GLN A 101 -8.31 3.64 -3.30
CA GLN A 101 -8.04 4.34 -2.04
C GLN A 101 -8.54 3.55 -0.84
N GLN A 102 -9.75 3.00 -0.90
CA GLN A 102 -10.27 2.14 0.16
C GLN A 102 -9.40 0.91 0.36
N GLU A 103 -9.01 0.23 -0.72
CA GLU A 103 -8.13 -0.95 -0.61
C GLU A 103 -6.76 -0.58 -0.03
N ALA A 104 -6.19 0.58 -0.39
CA ALA A 104 -4.93 1.06 0.19
C ALA A 104 -5.04 1.29 1.70
N CYS A 105 -6.12 1.96 2.14
CA CYS A 105 -6.42 2.16 3.56
C CYS A 105 -6.57 0.83 4.29
N ASP A 106 -7.37 -0.09 3.76
CA ASP A 106 -7.65 -1.38 4.39
C ASP A 106 -6.35 -2.19 4.56
N ILE A 107 -5.47 -2.19 3.55
CA ILE A 107 -4.19 -2.90 3.62
C ILE A 107 -3.24 -2.24 4.61
N LEU A 108 -3.08 -0.91 4.53
CA LEU A 108 -2.19 -0.17 5.41
C LEU A 108 -2.61 -0.38 6.87
N LYS A 109 -3.90 -0.20 7.17
CA LYS A 109 -4.45 -0.38 8.51
C LYS A 109 -4.27 -1.82 9.01
N ALA A 110 -4.58 -2.81 8.16
CA ALA A 110 -4.45 -4.21 8.53
C ALA A 110 -3.00 -4.65 8.79
N ILE A 111 -2.00 -3.92 8.29
CA ILE A 111 -0.58 -4.19 8.58
C ILE A 111 -0.18 -3.54 9.91
N LEU A 112 -0.54 -2.27 10.13
CA LEU A 112 -0.24 -1.54 11.38
C LEU A 112 -0.96 -2.12 12.61
N GLU A 113 -2.07 -2.84 12.41
CA GLU A 113 -2.83 -3.48 13.50
C GLU A 113 -2.26 -4.84 13.96
N VAL A 114 -1.22 -5.38 13.29
CA VAL A 114 -0.81 -6.78 13.44
C VAL A 114 -0.27 -7.12 14.82
N ASP A 115 0.58 -6.27 15.37
CA ASP A 115 1.21 -6.42 16.68
C ASP A 115 0.77 -5.36 17.69
N GLY A 116 -0.08 -4.43 17.25
CA GLY A 116 -0.78 -3.45 18.08
C GLY A 116 -0.35 -2.03 17.74
N GLU A 117 -1.32 -1.14 17.59
CA GLU A 117 -1.06 0.21 17.10
C GLU A 117 -0.37 1.09 18.15
N THR A 118 0.61 1.87 17.68
CA THR A 118 1.19 3.00 18.40
C THR A 118 0.42 4.30 18.13
N ALA A 119 0.75 5.38 18.86
CA ALA A 119 0.14 6.67 18.60
C ALA A 119 0.66 7.27 17.29
N GLU A 120 1.94 7.03 17.01
CA GLU A 120 2.70 7.48 15.85
C GLU A 120 2.18 6.83 14.56
N GLU A 121 1.91 5.52 14.56
CA GLU A 121 1.31 4.84 13.40
C GLU A 121 -0.13 5.30 13.13
N ASN A 122 -0.89 5.58 14.18
CA ASN A 122 -2.24 6.13 14.06
C ASN A 122 -2.22 7.55 13.49
N GLU A 123 -1.24 8.37 13.87
CA GLU A 123 -1.00 9.67 13.27
C GLU A 123 -0.61 9.55 11.80
N PHE A 124 0.33 8.64 11.48
CA PHE A 124 0.73 8.35 10.10
C PHE A 124 -0.46 7.92 9.23
N TYR A 125 -1.27 6.98 9.72
CA TYR A 125 -2.48 6.53 9.02
C TYR A 125 -3.46 7.68 8.79
N SER A 126 -3.62 8.56 9.78
CA SER A 126 -4.49 9.74 9.67
C SER A 126 -3.98 10.74 8.63
N LEU A 127 -2.66 10.95 8.54
CA LEU A 127 -2.03 11.77 7.51
C LEU A 127 -2.19 11.15 6.12
N PHE A 128 -2.02 9.84 6.01
CA PHE A 128 -2.25 9.11 4.77
C PHE A 128 -3.68 9.30 4.26
N VAL A 129 -4.69 9.07 5.12
CA VAL A 129 -6.10 9.26 4.75
C VAL A 129 -6.37 10.70 4.31
N GLN A 130 -5.78 11.69 4.98
CA GLN A 130 -5.90 13.11 4.59
C GLN A 130 -5.22 13.44 3.26
N ALA A 131 -4.19 12.71 2.86
CA ALA A 131 -3.52 12.92 1.57
C ALA A 131 -4.33 12.35 0.39
N LEU A 132 -5.24 11.40 0.64
CA LEU A 132 -6.02 10.74 -0.41
C LEU A 132 -7.04 11.69 -1.07
N PRO A 133 -7.00 11.88 -2.40
CA PRO A 133 -7.79 12.92 -3.05
C PRO A 133 -9.29 12.64 -3.19
N MET A 134 -9.76 11.40 -3.00
CA MET A 134 -11.16 11.00 -3.28
C MET A 134 -11.93 10.54 -2.03
N LEU A 135 -11.27 10.49 -0.87
CA LEU A 135 -11.86 10.20 0.43
C LEU A 135 -12.02 11.46 1.31
N LYS A 136 -11.71 12.64 0.76
CA LYS A 136 -11.99 13.96 1.36
C LYS A 136 -13.46 14.32 1.31
#